data_AF-A0A7S2PAI7-F1
#
_entry.id   AF-A0A7S2PAI7-F1
#
_cell.length_a   1.000
_cell.length_b   1.000
_cell.length_c   1.000
_cell.angle_alpha   90.00
_cell.angle_beta   90.00
_cell.angle_gamma   90.00
#
_symmetry.space_group_name_H-M   'P 1'
#
loop_
_entity.id
_entity.type
_entity.pdbx_description
1 polymer ?
#
loop_
_entity_poly.entity_id
_entity_poly.type
_entity_poly.pdbx_seq_one_letter_code
_entity_poly.pdbx_strand_id
1 'polypeptide(L)'
;KTFWRDRLLWPLRRPSTRRPFRAAPARGPALAAMPVPARAVLRSLRARVRPWSSPAGAVRPLTVGVVKEPAGETRVAMVPSVAKAFIKDGYTVTLEKGAGDAAGFPDSAYLEAGCAVKDRASVIQDGKVFFSINPPANEELHQFGGKTVVGWVGRLLPAGKEIVEAATKANVQLVDTTAVPRITIAQKLDVLSSQAKLAGHR
;
A
#
# COMPACT_ATOMS: atom_id res chain seq x y z
N LYS A 1 -27.71 -14.26 -55.61
CA LYS A 1 -26.82 -14.55 -54.47
C LYS A 1 -27.64 -14.36 -53.20
N THR A 2 -28.22 -15.48 -52.79
CA THR A 2 -29.34 -15.67 -51.88
C THR A 2 -28.80 -16.32 -50.62
N PHE A 3 -28.83 -15.63 -49.49
CA PHE A 3 -28.61 -16.24 -48.18
C PHE A 3 -29.19 -15.27 -47.14
N TRP A 4 -29.99 -15.77 -46.20
CA TRP A 4 -30.76 -15.04 -45.18
C TRP A 4 -32.21 -14.67 -45.54
N ARG A 5 -33.03 -15.70 -45.76
CA ARG A 5 -34.44 -15.77 -45.36
C ARG A 5 -34.82 -17.24 -45.36
N ASP A 6 -35.02 -17.80 -44.16
CA ASP A 6 -35.88 -18.96 -43.83
C ASP A 6 -35.34 -19.69 -42.59
N ARG A 7 -35.98 -19.43 -41.44
CA ARG A 7 -36.33 -20.46 -40.45
C ARG A 7 -37.34 -19.87 -39.46
N LEU A 8 -38.58 -19.90 -39.93
CA LEU A 8 -39.80 -19.72 -39.17
C LEU A 8 -39.97 -20.85 -38.13
N LEU A 9 -40.50 -20.43 -36.97
CA LEU A 9 -41.56 -21.10 -36.19
C LEU A 9 -41.24 -22.49 -35.62
N TRP A 10 -40.86 -22.51 -34.34
CA TRP A 10 -40.95 -23.71 -33.49
C TRP A 10 -42.36 -23.84 -32.90
N PRO A 11 -43.06 -24.98 -33.07
CA PRO A 11 -44.42 -25.15 -32.58
C PRO A 11 -44.46 -25.64 -31.11
N LEU A 12 -45.36 -25.03 -30.35
CA LEU A 12 -45.81 -25.48 -29.02
C LEU A 12 -46.55 -26.82 -29.14
N ARG A 13 -46.03 -27.88 -28.51
CA ARG A 13 -46.80 -29.08 -28.10
C ARG A 13 -46.33 -29.60 -26.74
N ARG A 14 -47.23 -29.56 -25.75
CA ARG A 14 -47.30 -30.48 -24.59
C ARG A 14 -48.33 -31.58 -24.93
N PRO A 15 -48.55 -32.66 -24.14
CA PRO A 15 -47.85 -33.20 -22.97
C PRO A 15 -47.56 -34.72 -23.07
N SER A 16 -46.66 -35.27 -22.25
CA SER A 16 -46.90 -36.60 -21.67
C SER A 16 -46.21 -36.77 -20.31
N THR A 17 -46.89 -37.51 -19.47
CA THR A 17 -46.75 -37.74 -18.04
C THR A 17 -45.36 -38.24 -17.63
N ARG A 18 -44.53 -37.36 -17.08
CA ARG A 18 -43.39 -37.78 -16.25
C ARG A 18 -43.85 -37.93 -14.81
N ARG A 19 -43.77 -39.16 -14.31
CA ARG A 19 -44.05 -39.54 -12.91
C ARG A 19 -43.29 -38.59 -11.96
N PRO A 20 -43.90 -38.13 -10.86
CA PRO A 20 -43.18 -37.35 -9.87
C PRO A 20 -42.09 -38.23 -9.26
N PHE A 21 -40.84 -37.76 -9.36
CA PHE A 21 -39.72 -38.33 -8.65
C PHE A 21 -39.99 -38.12 -7.15
N ARG A 22 -40.35 -39.19 -6.45
CA ARG A 22 -40.57 -39.17 -5.01
C ARG A 22 -39.19 -39.10 -4.35
N ALA A 23 -38.69 -37.89 -4.14
CA ALA A 23 -37.48 -37.66 -3.36
C ALA A 23 -37.73 -38.15 -1.92
N ALA A 24 -36.96 -39.16 -1.50
CA ALA A 24 -36.92 -39.57 -0.12
C ALA A 24 -36.43 -38.41 0.76
N PRO A 25 -37.00 -38.17 1.95
CA PRO A 25 -36.47 -37.14 2.84
C PRO A 25 -35.10 -37.60 3.35
N ALA A 26 -34.04 -36.96 2.85
CA ALA A 26 -32.73 -37.04 3.45
C ALA A 26 -32.83 -36.42 4.86
N ARG A 27 -32.96 -37.27 5.88
CA ARG A 27 -32.78 -36.89 7.28
C ARG A 27 -31.30 -36.58 7.49
N GLY A 28 -30.89 -35.36 7.17
CA GLY A 28 -29.63 -34.82 7.69
C GLY A 28 -29.73 -34.70 9.21
N PRO A 29 -28.64 -34.91 9.96
CA PRO A 29 -28.67 -34.72 11.40
C PRO A 29 -29.09 -33.28 11.70
N ALA A 30 -30.03 -33.13 12.64
CA ALA A 30 -30.46 -31.83 13.13
C ALA A 30 -29.20 -31.04 13.55
N LEU A 31 -28.97 -29.91 12.89
CA LEU A 31 -28.01 -28.92 13.36
C LEU A 31 -28.48 -28.49 14.75
N ALA A 32 -27.91 -29.09 15.79
CA ALA A 32 -28.09 -28.64 17.16
C ALA A 32 -27.74 -27.17 17.19
N ALA A 33 -28.70 -26.33 17.56
CA ALA A 33 -28.48 -24.91 17.77
C ALA A 33 -27.33 -24.75 18.76
N MET A 34 -26.16 -24.37 18.26
CA MET A 34 -25.06 -24.04 19.15
C MET A 34 -25.50 -22.85 20.00
N PRO A 35 -25.35 -22.90 21.34
CA PRO A 35 -25.71 -21.79 22.18
C PRO A 35 -24.87 -20.59 21.77
N VAL A 36 -25.52 -19.54 21.27
CA VAL A 36 -24.87 -18.23 21.07
C VAL A 36 -24.35 -17.82 22.45
N PRO A 37 -23.03 -17.70 22.65
CA PRO A 37 -22.51 -17.42 23.96
C PRO A 37 -23.04 -16.05 24.41
N ALA A 38 -23.56 -16.00 25.63
CA ALA A 38 -24.12 -14.80 26.23
C ALA A 38 -23.14 -13.61 26.09
N ARG A 39 -23.69 -12.39 25.97
CA ARG A 39 -23.00 -11.09 25.82
C ARG A 39 -21.70 -10.92 26.62
N ALA A 40 -21.56 -11.62 27.75
CA ALA A 40 -20.36 -11.63 28.59
C ALA A 40 -19.10 -12.22 27.89
N VAL A 41 -19.24 -13.24 27.04
CA VAL A 41 -18.09 -13.91 26.37
C VAL A 41 -17.51 -13.02 25.25
N LEU A 42 -18.34 -12.21 24.59
CA LEU A 42 -17.87 -11.21 23.62
C LEU A 42 -17.06 -10.08 24.29
N ARG A 43 -17.29 -9.81 25.59
CA ARG A 43 -16.54 -8.80 26.35
C ARG A 43 -15.12 -9.28 26.67
N SER A 44 -14.91 -10.59 26.89
CA SER A 44 -13.58 -11.16 27.17
C SER A 44 -12.73 -11.38 25.91
N LEU A 45 -13.32 -11.37 24.72
CA LEU A 45 -12.60 -11.41 23.44
C LEU A 45 -12.13 -10.03 22.96
N ARG A 46 -12.86 -8.95 23.29
CA ARG A 46 -12.40 -7.57 23.04
C ARG A 46 -11.18 -7.17 23.88
N ALA A 47 -10.98 -7.82 25.03
CA ALA A 47 -9.82 -7.60 25.90
C ALA A 47 -8.51 -8.18 25.35
N ARG A 48 -8.55 -8.92 24.23
CA ARG A 48 -7.39 -9.61 23.65
C ARG A 48 -6.80 -8.93 22.42
N VAL A 49 -7.34 -7.78 22.01
CA VAL A 49 -6.62 -6.84 21.15
C VAL A 49 -6.02 -5.81 22.09
N ARG A 50 -4.77 -6.05 22.50
CA ARG A 50 -4.00 -4.98 23.13
C ARG A 50 -3.89 -3.86 22.09
N PRO A 51 -4.39 -2.63 22.34
CA PRO A 51 -3.98 -1.52 21.50
C PRO A 51 -2.45 -1.48 21.52
N TRP A 52 -1.85 -1.16 20.38
CA TRP A 52 -0.41 -0.98 20.28
C TRP A 52 0.01 0.08 21.30
N SER A 53 0.48 -0.36 22.46
CA SER A 53 1.02 0.52 23.49
C SER A 53 2.52 0.56 23.27
N SER A 54 3.01 1.68 22.74
CA SER A 54 4.44 1.98 22.73
C SER A 54 4.99 1.82 24.15
N PRO A 55 6.12 1.11 24.37
CA PRO A 55 6.68 0.99 25.70
C PRO A 55 6.94 2.39 26.26
N ALA A 56 6.43 2.63 27.47
CA ALA A 56 6.59 3.89 28.18
C ALA A 56 8.07 4.11 28.50
N GLY A 57 8.72 4.89 27.65
CA GLY A 57 10.11 5.32 27.78
C GLY A 57 10.43 6.16 26.56
N ALA A 58 10.30 7.48 26.71
CA ALA A 58 10.56 8.52 25.70
C ALA A 58 10.61 8.00 24.25
N VAL A 59 9.45 7.95 23.58
CA VAL A 59 9.43 7.71 22.14
C VAL A 59 10.25 8.84 21.53
N ARG A 60 11.53 8.57 21.22
CA ARG A 60 12.31 9.49 20.40
C ARG A 60 11.48 9.70 19.13
N PRO A 61 11.20 10.95 18.74
CA PRO A 61 10.39 11.18 17.56
C PRO A 61 11.07 10.46 16.39
N LEU A 62 10.36 9.50 15.81
CA LEU A 62 10.88 8.72 14.68
C LEU A 62 11.21 9.71 13.56
N THR A 63 12.45 9.66 13.08
CA THR A 63 12.91 10.56 12.02
C THR A 63 12.61 9.95 10.66
N VAL A 64 11.82 10.68 9.88
CA VAL A 64 11.44 10.37 8.51
C VAL A 64 12.36 11.16 7.58
N GLY A 65 12.99 10.48 6.64
CA GLY A 65 13.83 11.06 5.60
C GLY A 65 13.13 11.09 4.26
N VAL A 66 13.34 12.14 3.49
CA VAL A 66 12.90 12.25 2.10
C VAL A 66 14.14 12.54 1.26
N VAL A 67 14.44 11.61 0.36
CA VAL A 67 15.66 11.61 -0.45
C VAL A 67 15.36 12.18 -1.83
N LYS A 68 16.33 12.84 -2.45
CA LYS A 68 16.19 13.37 -3.80
C LYS A 68 16.17 12.25 -4.83
N GLU A 69 15.23 12.36 -5.76
CA GLU A 69 15.06 11.43 -6.87
C GLU A 69 16.18 11.56 -7.93
N PRO A 70 16.49 10.47 -8.66
CA PRO A 70 17.48 10.50 -9.73
C PRO A 70 17.04 11.37 -10.92
N ALA A 71 17.99 11.69 -11.79
CA ALA A 71 17.72 12.47 -12.99
C ALA A 71 16.64 11.80 -13.87
N GLY A 72 15.70 12.59 -14.38
CA GLY A 72 14.56 12.13 -15.19
C GLY A 72 13.26 11.93 -14.40
N GLU A 73 13.31 11.85 -13.07
CA GLU A 73 12.14 11.86 -12.21
C GLU A 73 11.88 13.29 -11.70
N THR A 74 10.70 13.83 -11.99
CA THR A 74 10.33 15.21 -11.61
C THR A 74 9.43 15.28 -10.38
N ARG A 75 8.97 14.14 -9.87
CA ARG A 75 8.10 14.07 -8.70
C ARG A 75 8.93 14.02 -7.42
N VAL A 76 8.28 14.32 -6.29
CA VAL A 76 8.88 14.22 -4.94
C VAL A 76 8.02 13.29 -4.08
N ALA A 77 8.66 12.48 -3.23
CA ALA A 77 7.96 11.49 -2.42
C ALA A 77 7.07 12.12 -1.33
N MET A 78 7.40 13.34 -0.86
CA MET A 78 6.63 14.06 0.14
C MET A 78 6.53 15.55 -0.20
N VAL A 79 5.30 16.06 -0.25
CA VAL A 79 5.01 17.49 -0.44
C VAL A 79 4.98 18.23 0.91
N PRO A 80 5.22 19.55 0.95
CA PRO A 80 5.30 20.31 2.20
C PRO A 80 4.06 20.19 3.10
N SER A 81 2.86 20.12 2.51
CA SER A 81 1.61 19.97 3.26
C SER A 81 1.51 18.62 3.99
N VAL A 82 2.02 17.55 3.40
CA VAL A 82 2.09 16.21 4.02
C VAL A 82 3.17 16.21 5.10
N ALA A 83 4.32 16.82 4.84
CA ALA A 83 5.39 16.91 5.82
C ALA A 83 4.95 17.64 7.10
N LYS A 84 4.18 18.73 6.95
CA LYS A 84 3.55 19.44 8.07
C LYS A 84 2.61 18.56 8.90
N ALA A 85 1.85 17.68 8.25
CA ALA A 85 0.97 16.73 8.94
C ALA A 85 1.78 15.70 9.74
N PHE A 86 2.87 15.17 9.18
CA PHE A 86 3.78 14.25 9.88
C PHE A 86 4.41 14.91 11.12
N ILE A 87 4.83 16.17 11.00
CA ILE A 87 5.39 16.92 12.14
C ILE A 87 4.33 17.12 13.22
N LYS A 88 3.09 17.45 12.84
CA LYS A 88 1.96 17.57 13.77
C LYS A 88 1.66 16.25 14.51
N ASP A 89 1.84 15.12 13.85
CA ASP A 89 1.68 13.78 14.44
C ASP A 89 2.86 13.36 15.35
N GLY A 90 3.90 14.20 15.47
CA GLY A 90 5.04 14.00 16.38
C GLY A 90 6.27 13.36 15.72
N TYR A 91 6.31 13.27 14.39
CA TYR A 91 7.48 12.80 13.65
C TYR A 91 8.47 13.93 13.38
N THR A 92 9.76 13.61 13.29
CA THR A 92 10.76 14.56 12.76
C THR A 92 10.90 14.31 11.26
N VAL A 93 10.76 15.34 10.43
CA VAL A 93 10.90 15.20 8.97
C VAL A 93 12.18 15.90 8.51
N THR A 94 13.02 15.13 7.81
CA THR A 94 14.27 15.59 7.19
C THR A 94 14.16 15.44 5.68
N LEU A 95 14.62 16.45 4.94
CA LEU A 95 14.56 16.50 3.48
C LEU A 95 15.97 16.72 2.93
N GLU A 96 16.32 16.01 1.87
CA GLU A 96 17.52 16.32 1.09
C GLU A 96 17.35 17.64 0.35
N LYS A 97 18.38 18.49 0.41
CA LYS A 97 18.41 19.79 -0.27
C LYS A 97 18.08 19.66 -1.77
N GLY A 98 17.09 20.41 -2.23
CA GLY A 98 16.65 20.43 -3.62
C GLY A 98 15.92 19.16 -4.07
N ALA A 99 15.38 18.35 -3.15
CA ALA A 99 14.54 17.21 -3.48
C ALA A 99 13.19 17.61 -4.11
N GLY A 100 12.66 18.78 -3.73
CA GLY A 100 11.36 19.28 -4.19
C GLY A 100 11.42 20.18 -5.44
N ASP A 101 12.61 20.63 -5.87
CA ASP A 101 12.76 21.66 -6.90
C ASP A 101 12.09 21.28 -8.23
N ALA A 102 12.31 20.03 -8.69
CA ALA A 102 11.74 19.52 -9.93
C ALA A 102 10.20 19.40 -9.87
N ALA A 103 9.65 19.27 -8.66
CA ALA A 103 8.21 19.21 -8.40
C ALA A 103 7.60 20.60 -8.15
N GLY A 104 8.38 21.67 -8.21
CA GLY A 104 7.94 23.05 -7.97
C GLY A 104 7.84 23.44 -6.49
N PHE A 105 8.46 22.68 -5.58
CA PHE A 105 8.49 22.99 -4.15
C PHE A 105 9.91 23.39 -3.72
N PRO A 106 10.18 24.69 -3.51
CA PRO A 106 11.51 25.14 -3.07
C PRO A 106 11.78 24.70 -1.63
N ASP A 107 13.06 24.57 -1.27
CA ASP A 107 13.52 24.22 0.09
C ASP A 107 12.90 25.12 1.18
N SER A 108 12.65 26.40 0.88
CA SER A 108 12.01 27.35 1.81
C SER A 108 10.62 26.90 2.26
N ALA A 109 9.83 26.30 1.36
CA ALA A 109 8.50 25.81 1.68
C ALA A 109 8.54 24.64 2.67
N TYR A 110 9.60 23.82 2.63
CA TYR A 110 9.81 22.74 3.58
C TYR A 110 10.31 23.26 4.94
N LEU A 111 11.18 24.26 4.95
CA LEU A 111 11.59 24.94 6.18
C LEU A 111 10.41 25.59 6.90
N GLU A 112 9.52 26.27 6.17
CA GLU A 112 8.27 26.86 6.69
C GLU A 112 7.30 25.80 7.22
N ALA A 113 7.30 24.59 6.62
CA ALA A 113 6.53 23.46 7.11
C ALA A 113 7.10 22.84 8.41
N GLY A 114 8.31 23.25 8.83
CA GLY A 114 9.01 22.75 10.00
C GLY A 114 9.96 21.57 9.73
N CYS A 115 10.26 21.28 8.46
CA CYS A 115 11.22 20.24 8.09
C CYS A 115 12.66 20.74 8.27
N ALA A 116 13.59 19.82 8.53
CA ALA A 116 15.01 20.10 8.45
C ALA A 116 15.54 19.76 7.05
N VAL A 117 15.98 20.75 6.30
CA VAL A 117 16.65 20.55 5.01
C VAL A 117 18.13 20.33 5.25
N LYS A 118 18.68 19.20 4.79
CA LYS A 118 20.07 18.79 5.01
C LYS A 118 20.69 18.20 3.73
N ASP A 119 22.00 17.97 3.74
CA ASP A 119 22.65 17.17 2.71
C ASP A 119 22.22 15.69 2.78
N ARG A 120 22.39 14.97 1.68
CA ARG A 120 21.96 13.57 1.54
C ARG A 120 22.52 12.66 2.64
N ALA A 121 23.82 12.79 2.96
CA ALA A 121 24.47 11.94 3.95
C ALA A 121 23.87 12.17 5.34
N SER A 122 23.66 13.42 5.74
CA SER A 122 23.00 13.78 7.00
C SER A 122 21.56 13.26 7.08
N VAL A 123 20.77 13.37 6.00
CA VAL A 123 19.40 12.82 5.96
C VAL A 123 19.42 11.31 6.15
N ILE A 124 20.32 10.62 5.46
CA ILE A 124 20.46 9.17 5.58
C ILE A 124 20.91 8.79 6.99
N GLN A 125 21.84 9.52 7.59
CA GLN A 125 22.36 9.23 8.92
C GLN A 125 21.27 9.35 10.01
N ASP A 126 20.47 10.41 9.97
CA ASP A 126 19.47 10.70 11.00
C ASP A 126 18.17 9.88 10.81
N GLY A 127 17.82 9.57 9.57
CA GLY A 127 16.56 8.93 9.23
C GLY A 127 16.48 7.43 9.60
N LYS A 128 15.26 7.00 9.92
CA LYS A 128 14.91 5.59 10.17
C LYS A 128 13.97 5.03 9.11
N VAL A 129 13.05 5.87 8.63
CA VAL A 129 12.13 5.54 7.54
C VAL A 129 12.32 6.55 6.43
N PHE A 130 12.50 6.07 5.21
CA PHE A 130 12.75 6.90 4.04
C PHE A 130 11.60 6.75 3.07
N PHE A 131 11.14 7.88 2.53
CA PHE A 131 10.20 7.91 1.42
C PHE A 131 10.95 8.33 0.17
N SER A 132 10.87 7.47 -0.85
CA SER A 132 11.35 7.75 -2.20
C SER A 132 10.35 7.17 -3.20
N ILE A 133 10.28 7.75 -4.40
CA ILE A 133 9.46 7.22 -5.48
C ILE A 133 10.19 6.04 -6.08
N ASN A 134 11.40 6.26 -6.57
CA ASN A 134 12.26 5.18 -7.01
C ASN A 134 13.12 4.69 -5.84
N PRO A 135 13.42 3.39 -5.76
CA PRO A 135 14.35 2.89 -4.76
C PRO A 135 15.73 3.52 -4.97
N PRO A 136 16.51 3.74 -3.90
CA PRO A 136 17.90 4.18 -4.01
C PRO A 136 18.71 3.25 -4.92
N ALA A 137 19.74 3.79 -5.55
CA ALA A 137 20.63 3.02 -6.41
C ALA A 137 21.26 1.85 -5.64
N ASN A 138 21.51 0.74 -6.33
CA ASN A 138 22.03 -0.50 -5.72
C ASN A 138 23.33 -0.26 -4.95
N GLU A 139 24.17 0.64 -5.47
CA GLU A 139 25.45 1.03 -4.88
C GLU A 139 25.26 1.80 -3.56
N GLU A 140 24.13 2.47 -3.37
CA GLU A 140 23.85 3.30 -2.19
C GLU A 140 23.07 2.56 -1.09
N LEU A 141 22.47 1.41 -1.40
CA LEU A 141 21.62 0.65 -0.46
C LEU A 141 22.34 0.30 0.85
N HIS A 142 23.66 0.11 0.82
CA HIS A 142 24.46 -0.15 2.03
C HIS A 142 24.35 0.98 3.08
N GLN A 143 24.13 2.23 2.66
CA GLN A 143 23.98 3.38 3.56
C GLN A 143 22.64 3.36 4.33
N PHE A 144 21.67 2.60 3.80
CA PHE A 144 20.34 2.42 4.37
C PHE A 144 20.24 1.17 5.28
N GLY A 145 21.36 0.51 5.60
CA GLY A 145 21.36 -0.70 6.42
C GLY A 145 20.65 -0.51 7.77
N GLY A 146 19.73 -1.43 8.09
CA GLY A 146 18.90 -1.39 9.30
C GLY A 146 17.77 -0.35 9.28
N LYS A 147 17.51 0.29 8.14
CA LYS A 147 16.44 1.28 7.95
C LYS A 147 15.35 0.75 7.01
N THR A 148 14.24 1.46 6.96
CA THR A 148 13.10 1.14 6.08
C THR A 148 13.00 2.14 4.94
N VAL A 149 12.85 1.68 3.71
CA VAL A 149 12.60 2.50 2.53
C VAL A 149 11.24 2.14 1.96
N VAL A 150 10.37 3.14 1.78
CA VAL A 150 9.05 3.02 1.18
C VAL A 150 9.09 3.65 -0.20
N GLY A 151 8.74 2.88 -1.23
CA GLY A 151 8.77 3.36 -2.61
C GLY A 151 8.22 2.39 -3.64
N TRP A 152 8.36 2.74 -4.91
CA TRP A 152 7.97 1.92 -6.06
C TRP A 152 9.11 0.97 -6.40
N VAL A 153 9.16 -0.19 -5.74
CA VAL A 153 10.22 -1.18 -5.99
C VAL A 153 9.91 -2.03 -7.23
N GLY A 154 8.64 -2.36 -7.44
CA GLY A 154 8.23 -3.22 -8.55
C GLY A 154 8.82 -4.63 -8.42
N ARG A 155 8.72 -5.25 -7.23
CA ARG A 155 9.42 -6.50 -6.86
C ARG A 155 9.16 -7.71 -7.78
N LEU A 156 8.12 -7.64 -8.61
CA LEU A 156 7.77 -8.70 -9.57
C LEU A 156 8.50 -8.55 -10.91
N LEU A 157 9.05 -7.37 -11.20
CA LEU A 157 9.82 -7.11 -12.42
C LEU A 157 11.26 -7.61 -12.26
N PRO A 158 11.97 -7.98 -13.35
CA PRO A 158 13.36 -8.42 -13.29
C PRO A 158 14.27 -7.43 -12.56
N ALA A 159 14.22 -6.14 -12.91
CA ALA A 159 14.99 -5.09 -12.24
C ALA A 159 14.65 -4.95 -10.74
N GLY A 160 13.36 -5.13 -10.38
CA GLY A 160 12.93 -5.07 -8.99
C GLY A 160 13.45 -6.24 -8.14
N LYS A 161 13.64 -7.42 -8.74
CA LYS A 161 14.23 -8.59 -8.04
C LYS A 161 15.69 -8.32 -7.66
N GLU A 162 16.47 -7.74 -8.56
CA GLU A 162 17.86 -7.36 -8.30
C GLU A 162 17.96 -6.37 -7.14
N ILE A 163 17.07 -5.37 -7.10
CA ILE A 163 16.99 -4.39 -6.00
C ILE A 163 16.64 -5.07 -4.67
N VAL A 164 15.69 -6.02 -4.68
CA VAL A 164 15.31 -6.77 -3.47
C VAL A 164 16.47 -7.62 -2.96
N GLU A 165 17.22 -8.28 -3.85
CA GLU A 165 18.40 -9.06 -3.48
C GLU A 165 19.51 -8.17 -2.91
N ALA A 166 19.77 -7.02 -3.54
CA ALA A 166 20.74 -6.03 -3.06
C ALA A 166 20.34 -5.45 -1.69
N ALA A 167 19.07 -5.10 -1.52
CA ALA A 167 18.53 -4.61 -0.25
C ALA A 167 18.61 -5.66 0.86
N THR A 168 18.37 -6.93 0.53
CA THR A 168 18.51 -8.05 1.49
C THR A 168 19.96 -8.18 1.95
N LYS A 169 20.94 -8.12 1.03
CA LYS A 169 22.37 -8.13 1.36
C LYS A 169 22.79 -6.93 2.22
N ALA A 170 22.19 -5.77 1.98
CA ALA A 170 22.44 -4.53 2.72
C ALA A 170 21.63 -4.42 4.04
N ASN A 171 20.81 -5.42 4.38
CA ASN A 171 19.91 -5.39 5.55
C ASN A 171 18.94 -4.19 5.56
N VAL A 172 18.37 -3.85 4.40
CA VAL A 172 17.39 -2.78 4.22
C VAL A 172 15.98 -3.36 4.14
N GLN A 173 15.04 -2.78 4.88
CA GLN A 173 13.63 -3.15 4.78
C GLN A 173 12.96 -2.36 3.66
N LEU A 174 12.46 -3.04 2.63
CA LEU A 174 11.74 -2.41 1.52
C LEU A 174 10.23 -2.57 1.68
N VAL A 175 9.49 -1.47 1.56
CA VAL A 175 8.03 -1.46 1.46
C VAL A 175 7.64 -1.07 0.04
N ASP A 176 7.25 -2.07 -0.74
CA ASP A 176 6.87 -1.90 -2.13
C ASP A 176 5.42 -1.41 -2.27
N THR A 177 5.27 -0.16 -2.71
CA THR A 177 3.95 0.46 -2.92
C THR A 177 3.20 -0.12 -4.12
N THR A 178 3.87 -0.82 -5.04
CA THR A 178 3.22 -1.50 -6.17
C THR A 178 2.50 -2.77 -5.76
N ALA A 179 2.90 -3.35 -4.63
CA ALA A 179 2.37 -4.61 -4.11
C ALA A 179 1.19 -4.41 -3.16
N VAL A 180 0.64 -3.18 -3.06
CA VAL A 180 -0.53 -2.88 -2.23
C VAL A 180 -1.75 -3.67 -2.73
N PRO A 181 -2.42 -4.45 -1.86
CA PRO A 181 -3.57 -5.23 -2.27
C PRO A 181 -4.73 -4.33 -2.68
N ARG A 182 -5.39 -4.65 -3.80
CA ARG A 182 -6.55 -3.90 -4.30
C ARG A 182 -7.82 -4.28 -3.55
N ILE A 183 -7.91 -3.87 -2.30
CA ILE A 183 -9.06 -4.08 -1.39
C ILE A 183 -9.53 -2.74 -0.81
N THR A 184 -10.81 -2.64 -0.45
CA THR A 184 -11.45 -1.37 -0.04
C THR A 184 -10.73 -0.64 1.08
N ILE A 185 -10.18 -1.37 2.06
CA ILE A 185 -9.46 -0.78 3.20
C ILE A 185 -8.09 -0.18 2.82
N ALA A 186 -7.49 -0.66 1.73
CA ALA A 186 -6.15 -0.28 1.28
C ALA A 186 -6.17 0.69 0.09
N GLN A 187 -7.34 1.08 -0.42
CA GLN A 187 -7.48 1.93 -1.60
C GLN A 187 -6.77 3.29 -1.45
N LYS A 188 -6.68 3.84 -0.23
CA LYS A 188 -5.94 5.09 0.05
C LYS A 188 -4.42 4.96 -0.11
N LEU A 189 -3.91 3.74 -0.11
CA LEU A 189 -2.48 3.42 -0.24
C LEU A 189 -2.11 3.01 -1.67
N ASP A 190 -3.08 2.85 -2.57
CA ASP A 190 -2.85 2.38 -3.93
C ASP A 190 -2.26 3.50 -4.81
N VAL A 191 -0.93 3.50 -4.90
CA VAL A 191 -0.17 4.45 -5.71
C VAL A 191 -0.47 4.26 -7.20
N LEU A 192 -0.66 3.03 -7.68
CA LEU A 192 -0.81 2.74 -9.11
C LEU A 192 -2.09 3.36 -9.67
N SER A 193 -3.21 3.27 -8.95
CA SER A 193 -4.45 3.92 -9.38
C SER A 193 -4.36 5.45 -9.33
N SER A 194 -3.64 6.01 -8.35
CA SER A 194 -3.38 7.46 -8.29
C SER A 194 -2.62 7.97 -9.52
N GLN A 195 -1.57 7.25 -9.94
CA GLN A 195 -0.71 7.66 -11.04
C GLN A 195 -1.38 7.41 -12.40
N ALA A 196 -2.10 6.29 -12.55
CA ALA A 196 -2.87 5.99 -13.75
C ALA A 196 -3.94 7.06 -14.04
N LYS A 197 -4.59 7.59 -12.99
CA LYS A 197 -5.57 8.67 -13.12
C LYS A 197 -4.94 9.96 -13.68
N LEU A 198 -3.76 10.33 -13.20
CA LEU A 198 -3.03 11.51 -13.71
C LEU A 198 -2.52 11.28 -15.14
N ALA A 199 -2.00 10.08 -15.42
CA ALA A 199 -1.52 9.71 -16.75
C ALA A 199 -2.63 9.73 -17.81
N GLY A 200 -3.86 9.33 -17.46
CA GLY A 200 -5.00 9.38 -18.39
C GLY A 200 -5.57 10.77 -18.65
N HIS A 201 -5.20 11.77 -17.83
CA HIS A 201 -5.58 13.17 -18.04
C HIS A 201 -4.54 13.95 -18.87
N ARG A 202 -3.29 13.48 -18.89
CA ARG A 202 -2.19 14.10 -19.63
C ARG A 202 -2.23 13.67 -21.10
#